data_AF-C4XS01-F1
#
_entry.id   AF-C4XS01-F1
#
_cell.length_a   1.000
_cell.length_b   1.000
_cell.length_c   1.000
_cell.angle_alpha   90.00
_cell.angle_beta   90.00
_cell.angle_gamma   90.00
#
_symmetry.space_group_name_H-M   'P 1'
#
loop_
_entity.id
_entity.type
_entity.pdbx_description
1 polymer ?
#
loop_
_entity_poly.entity_id
_entity_poly.type
_entity_poly.pdbx_seq_one_letter_code
_entity_poly.pdbx_strand_id
1 'polypeptide(L)'
;MIPARRTVLLAALAAFCLWPALAAMAAEGGRSLAFNKQNVFMYFKQVEDAKNKLPENLHPQELHDRECMVYATVLKQGGYDFEATVLSALSFAEKGGNRLDDPRFMFLAGVFQFHPDEFVRLKLISQTTRDAVVRYFGG
;
A
#
# COMPACT_ATOMS: atom_id res chain seq x y z
N MET A 1 -35.80 -8.26 51.29
CA MET A 1 -34.36 -8.56 51.30
C MET A 1 -34.07 -9.54 50.18
N ILE A 2 -33.66 -9.03 49.01
CA ILE A 2 -33.40 -9.81 47.79
C ILE A 2 -31.93 -9.51 47.42
N PRO A 3 -31.11 -10.53 47.12
CA PRO A 3 -29.68 -10.46 47.39
C PRO A 3 -28.94 -9.69 46.30
N ALA A 4 -28.18 -8.67 46.73
CA ALA A 4 -27.26 -7.85 45.95
C ALA A 4 -26.10 -8.62 45.26
N ARG A 5 -26.11 -9.96 45.31
CA ARG A 5 -25.07 -10.81 44.72
C ARG A 5 -25.30 -11.14 43.24
N ARG A 6 -26.54 -11.04 42.73
CA ARG A 6 -26.83 -11.38 41.32
C ARG A 6 -26.48 -10.27 40.33
N THR A 7 -26.53 -9.02 40.73
CA THR A 7 -26.22 -7.86 39.87
C THR A 7 -24.73 -7.69 39.60
N VAL A 8 -23.86 -8.06 40.56
CA VAL A 8 -22.40 -7.96 40.40
C VAL A 8 -21.85 -8.99 39.41
N LEU A 9 -22.42 -10.20 39.38
CA LEU A 9 -22.01 -11.26 38.47
C LEU A 9 -22.37 -10.98 37.00
N LEU A 10 -23.51 -10.32 36.76
CA LEU A 10 -23.94 -9.92 35.42
C LEU A 10 -23.08 -8.76 34.86
N ALA A 11 -22.66 -7.82 35.69
CA ALA A 11 -21.77 -6.73 35.29
C ALA A 11 -20.35 -7.22 34.96
N ALA A 12 -19.83 -8.21 35.71
CA ALA A 12 -18.51 -8.80 35.47
C ALA A 12 -18.47 -9.64 34.19
N LEU A 13 -19.55 -10.34 33.82
CA LEU A 13 -19.63 -11.08 32.55
C LEU A 13 -19.70 -10.15 31.33
N ALA A 14 -20.44 -9.04 31.43
CA ALA A 14 -20.55 -8.07 30.33
C ALA A 14 -19.21 -7.37 30.04
N ALA A 15 -18.41 -7.09 31.07
CA ALA A 15 -17.08 -6.49 30.91
C ALA A 15 -16.06 -7.47 30.28
N PHE A 16 -16.20 -8.77 30.51
CA PHE A 16 -15.29 -9.78 29.96
C PHE A 16 -15.63 -10.17 28.50
N CYS A 17 -16.90 -10.07 28.11
CA CYS A 17 -17.32 -10.30 26.72
C CYS A 17 -17.03 -9.12 25.77
N LEU A 18 -16.70 -7.93 26.30
CA LEU A 18 -16.32 -6.76 25.50
C LEU A 18 -14.81 -6.64 25.23
N TRP A 19 -13.98 -7.42 25.92
CA TRP A 19 -12.53 -7.37 25.76
C TRP A 19 -11.98 -7.92 24.43
N PRO A 20 -12.59 -8.90 23.72
CA PRO A 20 -12.03 -9.37 22.46
C PRO A 20 -12.30 -8.41 21.28
N ALA A 21 -13.23 -7.45 21.42
CA ALA A 21 -13.57 -6.55 20.32
C ALA A 21 -12.50 -5.48 20.05
N LEU A 22 -11.62 -5.18 21.02
CA LEU A 22 -10.56 -4.20 20.84
C LEU A 22 -9.28 -4.78 20.23
N ALA A 23 -9.16 -6.11 20.13
CA ALA A 23 -8.02 -6.79 19.53
C ALA A 23 -8.21 -7.10 18.02
N ALA A 24 -9.40 -6.81 17.47
CA ALA A 24 -9.73 -7.01 16.05
C ALA A 24 -9.46 -5.76 15.17
N MET A 25 -8.86 -4.71 15.73
CA MET A 25 -8.32 -3.56 14.98
C MET A 25 -6.80 -3.46 15.09
N ALA A 26 -6.10 -4.59 15.21
CA ALA A 26 -4.79 -4.65 14.56
C ALA A 26 -5.08 -4.61 13.06
N ALA A 27 -5.11 -3.40 12.50
CA ALA A 27 -5.10 -3.18 11.07
C ALA A 27 -4.02 -4.11 10.51
N GLU A 28 -4.44 -5.16 9.80
CA GLU A 28 -3.53 -5.97 9.02
C GLU A 28 -2.87 -4.99 8.06
N GLY A 29 -1.66 -4.54 8.40
CA GLY A 29 -0.86 -3.72 7.50
C GLY A 29 -0.82 -4.47 6.19
N GLY A 30 -1.29 -3.83 5.12
CA GLY A 30 -1.45 -4.47 3.83
C GLY A 30 -0.18 -5.21 3.45
N ARG A 31 -0.32 -6.42 2.90
CA ARG A 31 0.85 -7.26 2.58
C ARG A 31 1.69 -6.55 1.50
N SER A 32 2.94 -6.22 1.80
CA SER A 32 3.85 -5.64 0.80
C SER A 32 4.42 -6.71 -0.14
N LEU A 33 4.75 -6.31 -1.38
CA LEU A 33 5.59 -7.12 -2.26
C LEU A 33 6.93 -7.44 -1.58
N ALA A 34 7.40 -8.68 -1.70
CA ALA A 34 8.76 -9.03 -1.29
C ALA A 34 9.79 -8.52 -2.31
N PHE A 35 10.68 -7.62 -1.91
CA PHE A 35 11.62 -6.98 -2.82
C PHE A 35 12.83 -7.87 -3.16
N ASN A 36 12.87 -8.31 -4.41
CA ASN A 36 14.05 -8.82 -5.10
C ASN A 36 13.92 -8.48 -6.60
N LYS A 37 15.02 -8.57 -7.35
CA LYS A 37 15.04 -8.17 -8.77
C LYS A 37 14.01 -8.92 -9.62
N GLN A 38 13.82 -10.21 -9.38
CA GLN A 38 12.86 -11.03 -10.12
C GLN A 38 11.42 -10.57 -9.89
N ASN A 39 11.04 -10.32 -8.63
CA ASN A 39 9.69 -9.89 -8.28
C ASN A 39 9.36 -8.51 -8.84
N VAL A 40 10.31 -7.58 -8.78
CA VAL A 40 10.14 -6.22 -9.33
C VAL A 40 10.04 -6.26 -10.86
N PHE A 41 10.87 -7.07 -11.51
CA PHE A 41 10.78 -7.30 -12.95
C PHE A 41 9.42 -7.87 -13.35
N MET A 42 8.97 -8.94 -12.69
CA MET A 42 7.68 -9.56 -12.98
C MET A 42 6.51 -8.61 -12.75
N TYR A 43 6.59 -7.78 -11.70
CA TYR A 43 5.60 -6.74 -11.45
C TYR A 43 5.50 -5.74 -12.61
N PHE A 44 6.61 -5.16 -13.05
CA PHE A 44 6.57 -4.18 -14.14
C PHE A 44 6.18 -4.80 -15.47
N LYS A 45 6.56 -6.06 -15.72
CA LYS A 45 6.05 -6.80 -16.88
C LYS A 45 4.52 -6.89 -16.87
N GLN A 46 3.92 -7.23 -15.73
CA GLN A 46 2.47 -7.30 -15.60
C GLN A 46 1.80 -5.92 -15.72
N VAL A 47 2.45 -4.86 -15.23
CA VAL A 47 2.00 -3.47 -15.44
C VAL A 47 1.98 -3.14 -16.92
N GLU A 48 3.06 -3.41 -17.65
CA GLU A 48 3.14 -3.15 -19.09
C GLU A 48 2.09 -3.95 -19.88
N ASP A 49 1.95 -5.25 -19.58
CA ASP A 49 0.92 -6.11 -20.17
C ASP A 49 -0.50 -5.59 -19.89
N ALA A 50 -0.74 -4.98 -18.73
CA ALA A 50 -2.02 -4.40 -18.36
C ALA A 50 -2.26 -3.03 -19.02
N LYS A 51 -1.22 -2.19 -19.13
CA LYS A 51 -1.27 -0.91 -19.85
C LYS A 51 -1.60 -1.12 -21.33
N ASN A 52 -1.00 -2.13 -21.97
CA ASN A 52 -1.26 -2.48 -23.37
C ASN A 52 -2.69 -3.00 -23.63
N LYS A 53 -3.45 -3.31 -22.58
CA LYS A 53 -4.87 -3.71 -22.66
C LYS A 53 -5.82 -2.53 -22.42
N LEU A 54 -5.31 -1.34 -22.11
CA LEU A 54 -6.14 -0.16 -21.98
C LEU A 54 -6.71 0.23 -23.36
N PRO A 55 -7.96 0.71 -23.43
CA PRO A 55 -8.54 1.18 -24.68
C PRO A 55 -7.71 2.33 -25.29
N GLU A 56 -7.47 2.26 -26.60
CA GLU A 56 -6.63 3.24 -27.32
C GLU A 56 -7.30 4.61 -27.49
N ASN A 57 -8.64 4.67 -27.40
CA ASN A 57 -9.46 5.87 -27.67
C ASN A 57 -9.94 6.58 -26.40
N LEU A 58 -9.13 6.58 -25.34
CA LEU A 58 -9.45 7.30 -24.11
C LEU A 58 -9.06 8.77 -24.20
N HIS A 59 -9.81 9.64 -23.50
CA HIS A 59 -9.39 11.01 -23.28
C HIS A 59 -8.04 11.01 -22.53
N PRO A 60 -7.07 11.90 -22.86
CA PRO A 60 -5.72 11.84 -22.30
C PRO A 60 -5.66 11.80 -20.77
N GLN A 61 -6.51 12.60 -20.10
CA GLN A 61 -6.60 12.58 -18.64
C GLN A 61 -7.13 11.25 -18.10
N GLU A 62 -8.13 10.65 -18.76
CA GLU A 62 -8.63 9.36 -18.32
C GLU A 62 -7.58 8.28 -18.54
N LEU A 63 -6.88 8.29 -19.67
CA LEU A 63 -5.78 7.36 -19.93
C LEU A 63 -4.73 7.46 -18.82
N HIS A 64 -4.33 8.67 -18.45
CA HIS A 64 -3.37 8.92 -17.38
C HIS A 64 -3.82 8.35 -16.02
N ASP A 65 -5.07 8.61 -15.64
CA ASP A 65 -5.68 8.07 -14.42
C ASP A 65 -5.68 6.54 -14.43
N ARG A 66 -6.04 5.94 -15.57
CA ARG A 66 -6.06 4.48 -15.74
C ARG A 66 -4.66 3.88 -15.63
N GLU A 67 -3.66 4.49 -16.25
CA GLU A 67 -2.27 4.06 -16.15
C GLU A 67 -1.79 4.08 -14.69
N CYS A 68 -2.08 5.14 -13.93
CA CYS A 68 -1.77 5.20 -12.49
C CYS A 68 -2.47 4.07 -11.71
N MET A 69 -3.76 3.83 -12.01
CA MET A 69 -4.55 2.77 -11.39
C MET A 69 -4.02 1.35 -11.72
N VAL A 70 -3.39 1.15 -12.88
CA VAL A 70 -2.80 -0.14 -13.25
C VAL A 70 -1.74 -0.56 -12.25
N TYR A 71 -0.85 0.34 -11.82
CA TYR A 71 0.21 0.03 -10.85
C TYR A 71 -0.34 -0.56 -9.55
N ALA A 72 -1.42 0.03 -9.01
CA ALA A 72 -2.08 -0.47 -7.81
C ALA A 72 -2.87 -1.75 -8.06
N THR A 73 -3.56 -1.83 -9.20
CA THR A 73 -4.40 -2.98 -9.56
C THR A 73 -3.56 -4.25 -9.72
N VAL A 74 -2.39 -4.17 -10.35
CA VAL A 74 -1.49 -5.32 -10.54
C VAL A 74 -1.00 -5.86 -9.19
N LEU A 75 -0.60 -4.98 -8.25
CA LEU A 75 -0.23 -5.42 -6.90
C LEU A 75 -1.41 -6.08 -6.18
N LYS A 76 -2.60 -5.47 -6.26
CA LYS A 76 -3.82 -6.02 -5.65
C LYS A 76 -4.18 -7.40 -6.19
N GLN A 77 -4.02 -7.64 -7.50
CA GLN A 77 -4.22 -8.96 -8.12
C GLN A 77 -3.23 -10.01 -7.59
N GLY A 78 -2.02 -9.60 -7.23
CA GLY A 78 -1.03 -10.45 -6.56
C GLY A 78 -1.26 -10.65 -5.06
N GLY A 79 -2.33 -10.08 -4.49
CA GLY A 79 -2.61 -10.12 -3.05
C GLY A 79 -1.75 -9.16 -2.23
N TYR A 80 -1.22 -8.11 -2.86
CA TYR A 80 -0.41 -7.09 -2.23
C TYR A 80 -1.15 -5.76 -2.13
N ASP A 81 -0.82 -4.99 -1.10
CA ASP A 81 -1.30 -3.63 -0.94
C ASP A 81 -0.31 -2.63 -1.56
N PHE A 82 -0.83 -1.64 -2.28
CA PHE A 82 -0.01 -0.68 -3.01
C PHE A 82 0.76 0.24 -2.06
N GLU A 83 0.06 0.87 -1.12
CA GLU A 83 0.67 1.81 -0.18
C GLU A 83 1.68 1.11 0.74
N ALA A 84 1.34 -0.06 1.26
CA ALA A 84 2.26 -0.85 2.08
C ALA A 84 3.51 -1.29 1.30
N THR A 85 3.36 -1.58 0.01
CA THR A 85 4.52 -1.88 -0.86
C THR A 85 5.40 -0.65 -1.05
N VAL A 86 4.82 0.53 -1.27
CA VAL A 86 5.57 1.80 -1.35
C VAL A 86 6.30 2.09 -0.04
N LEU A 87 5.62 2.00 1.10
CA LEU A 87 6.22 2.22 2.42
C LEU A 87 7.36 1.22 2.72
N SER A 88 7.17 -0.05 2.34
CA SER A 88 8.20 -1.08 2.45
C SER A 88 9.42 -0.76 1.57
N ALA A 89 9.21 -0.27 0.35
CA ALA A 89 10.31 0.19 -0.51
C ALA A 89 11.07 1.36 0.12
N LEU A 90 10.34 2.34 0.70
CA LEU A 90 10.92 3.51 1.36
C LEU A 90 11.70 3.20 2.64
N SER A 91 11.40 2.08 3.31
CA SER A 91 12.05 1.68 4.57
C SER A 91 13.55 1.40 4.45
N PHE A 92 14.08 1.25 3.23
CA PHE A 92 15.48 0.93 3.00
C PHE A 92 16.08 1.95 2.04
N ALA A 93 16.66 2.99 2.63
CA ALA A 93 17.56 3.89 1.94
C ALA A 93 18.98 3.43 2.29
N GLU A 94 19.51 2.44 1.57
CA GLU A 94 20.90 2.04 1.79
C GLU A 94 21.81 3.25 1.49
N LYS A 95 22.54 3.70 2.52
CA LYS A 95 23.65 4.64 2.39
C LYS A 95 24.83 3.90 1.74
N GLY A 96 24.71 3.55 0.46
CA GLY A 96 25.69 2.72 -0.26
C GLY A 96 25.61 2.89 -1.77
N GLY A 97 26.77 2.97 -2.43
CA GLY A 97 27.01 3.63 -3.71
C GLY A 97 26.41 3.05 -5.00
N ASN A 98 25.39 2.19 -4.98
CA ASN A 98 24.72 1.80 -6.24
C ASN A 98 23.21 1.59 -6.11
N ARG A 99 22.45 2.69 -6.01
CA ARG A 99 20.98 2.68 -5.99
C ARG A 99 20.37 1.98 -7.21
N LEU A 100 21.07 1.95 -8.34
CA LEU A 100 20.59 1.32 -9.58
C LEU A 100 20.46 -0.20 -9.50
N ASP A 101 21.14 -0.83 -8.53
CA ASP A 101 21.04 -2.28 -8.29
C ASP A 101 20.03 -2.66 -7.19
N ASP A 102 19.48 -1.67 -6.45
CA ASP A 102 18.52 -1.91 -5.39
C ASP A 102 17.10 -2.12 -5.97
N PRO A 103 16.49 -3.31 -5.81
CA PRO A 103 15.14 -3.58 -6.30
C PRO A 103 14.08 -2.61 -5.74
N ARG A 104 14.27 -2.06 -4.54
CA ARG A 104 13.32 -1.09 -3.95
C ARG A 104 13.41 0.26 -4.66
N PHE A 105 14.63 0.73 -4.94
CA PHE A 105 14.83 1.91 -5.77
C PHE A 105 14.24 1.71 -7.17
N MET A 106 14.51 0.56 -7.81
CA MET A 106 13.94 0.25 -9.13
C MET A 106 12.40 0.27 -9.12
N PHE A 107 11.79 -0.28 -8.08
CA PHE A 107 10.34 -0.22 -7.88
C PHE A 107 9.84 1.22 -7.74
N LEU A 108 10.43 2.00 -6.83
CA LEU A 108 10.02 3.39 -6.62
C LEU A 108 10.20 4.21 -7.91
N ALA A 109 11.34 4.09 -8.58
CA ALA A 109 11.65 4.83 -9.80
C ALA A 109 10.72 4.44 -10.97
N GLY A 110 10.32 3.16 -11.05
CA GLY A 110 9.40 2.71 -12.09
C GLY A 110 7.94 3.09 -11.83
N VAL A 111 7.50 3.15 -10.57
CA VAL A 111 6.13 3.57 -10.20
C VAL A 111 5.99 5.09 -10.30
N PHE A 112 6.94 5.84 -9.73
CA PHE A 112 6.90 7.30 -9.64
C PHE A 112 7.51 8.01 -10.87
N GLN A 113 7.38 7.40 -12.05
CA GLN A 113 7.43 8.15 -13.31
C GLN A 113 6.24 9.12 -13.41
N PHE A 114 5.13 8.76 -12.75
CA PHE A 114 4.01 9.64 -12.47
C PHE A 114 4.25 10.39 -11.16
N HIS A 115 3.84 11.66 -11.10
CA HIS A 115 4.01 12.46 -9.88
C HIS A 115 3.19 11.84 -8.72
N PRO A 116 3.72 11.76 -7.49
CA PRO A 116 3.04 11.10 -6.39
C PRO A 116 1.71 11.77 -5.99
N ASP A 117 1.47 13.02 -6.40
CA ASP A 117 0.17 13.70 -6.25
C ASP A 117 -0.97 13.00 -7.02
N GLU A 118 -0.67 12.37 -8.16
CA GLU A 118 -1.68 11.63 -8.93
C GLU A 118 -2.19 10.43 -8.13
N PHE A 119 -1.29 9.72 -7.46
CA PHE A 119 -1.65 8.59 -6.61
C PHE A 119 -2.44 9.02 -5.37
N VAL A 120 -2.18 10.22 -4.82
CA VAL A 120 -3.00 10.79 -3.74
C VAL A 120 -4.39 11.15 -4.23
N ARG A 121 -4.49 11.84 -5.38
CA ARG A 121 -5.78 12.21 -5.98
C ARG A 121 -6.65 10.98 -6.25
N LEU A 122 -6.04 9.89 -6.70
CA LEU A 122 -6.68 8.59 -6.93
C LEU A 122 -6.87 7.76 -5.66
N LYS A 123 -6.48 8.26 -4.48
CA LYS A 123 -6.58 7.59 -3.18
C LYS A 123 -5.86 6.23 -3.13
N LEU A 124 -4.76 6.11 -3.86
CA LEU A 124 -3.89 4.93 -3.88
C LEU A 124 -2.82 4.98 -2.79
N ILE A 125 -2.42 6.17 -2.37
CA ILE A 125 -1.52 6.41 -1.24
C ILE A 125 -2.02 7.59 -0.40
N SER A 126 -1.63 7.63 0.87
CA SER A 126 -1.86 8.78 1.74
C SER A 126 -0.94 9.95 1.43
N GLN A 127 -1.32 11.15 1.91
CA GLN A 127 -0.49 12.34 1.84
C GLN A 127 0.87 12.14 2.51
N THR A 128 0.90 11.39 3.63
CA THR A 128 2.14 11.09 4.37
C THR A 128 3.09 10.24 3.54
N THR A 129 2.58 9.22 2.84
CA THR A 129 3.36 8.38 1.93
C THR A 129 3.89 9.20 0.76
N ARG A 130 3.06 10.06 0.16
CA ARG A 130 3.49 10.99 -0.89
C ARG A 130 4.66 11.85 -0.45
N ASP A 131 4.60 12.47 0.72
CA ASP A 131 5.65 13.35 1.20
C ASP A 131 6.96 12.59 1.47
N ALA A 132 6.87 11.33 1.90
CA ALA A 132 8.03 10.46 2.03
C ALA A 132 8.68 10.11 0.67
N VAL A 133 7.86 9.84 -0.36
CA VAL A 133 8.35 9.61 -1.73
C VAL A 133 9.04 10.85 -2.30
N VAL A 134 8.44 12.02 -2.16
CA VAL A 134 9.04 13.29 -2.62
C VAL A 134 10.38 13.52 -1.93
N ARG A 135 10.46 13.30 -0.61
CA ARG A 135 11.71 13.41 0.14
C ARG A 135 12.76 12.38 -0.30
N TYR A 136 12.33 11.17 -0.69
CA TYR A 136 13.23 10.12 -1.14
C TYR A 136 13.95 10.48 -2.46
N PHE A 137 13.24 11.13 -3.40
CA PHE A 137 13.80 11.50 -4.71
C PHE A 137 14.41 12.92 -4.76
N GLY A 138 13.88 13.86 -3.97
CA GLY A 138 14.31 15.27 -3.95
C GLY A 138 15.31 15.63 -2.84
N GLY A 139 15.90 14.62 -2.19
CA GLY A 139 16.93 14.80 -1.17
C GLY A 139 18.32 15.07 -1.74
#